data_AF-A0A1S1MWI6-F1
#
_entry.id   AF-A0A1S1MWI6-F1
#
_cell.length_a   1.000
_cell.length_b   1.000
_cell.length_c   1.000
_cell.angle_alpha   90.00
_cell.angle_beta   90.00
_cell.angle_gamma   90.00
#
_symmetry.space_group_name_H-M   'P 1'
#
loop_
_entity.id
_entity.type
_entity.pdbx_description
1 polymer ?
#
loop_
_entity_poly.entity_id
_entity_poly.type
_entity_poly.pdbx_seq_one_letter_code
_entity_poly.pdbx_strand_id
1 'polypeptide(L)'
;MNKEFEQAEATRSAKQRQEDIDQINQERAGIETSRIPKTGLLKAKHEERQREKEHKNRINSQLLSQAYQDAHDRTLRLLNDTEDLLYQALIQSKDDLFRIQTEHEKLLDKAITLPNGEKAFISEQGEVYNENGERLEIEDVQAIYASHPNAPSWEAFLASQEALIAANDKHDQLLIHEERLVELREELEDENNPPSMDRLESITQELRDVSAQISPKPDHDVALEVSHTQPVKVPDLSL
;
A
#
# COMPACT_ATOMS: atom_id res chain seq x y z
N MET A 1 -0.21 -12.52 -58.06
CA MET A 1 -1.36 -11.67 -57.67
C MET A 1 -0.96 -10.43 -56.84
N ASN A 2 0.32 -10.00 -56.80
CA ASN A 2 0.76 -8.81 -56.02
C ASN A 2 1.13 -7.58 -56.86
N LYS A 3 1.37 -7.74 -58.17
CA LYS A 3 1.79 -6.62 -59.04
C LYS A 3 0.67 -5.61 -59.33
N GLU A 4 -0.58 -6.06 -59.37
CA GLU A 4 -1.74 -5.19 -59.60
C GLU A 4 -2.05 -4.31 -58.38
N PHE A 5 -1.76 -4.79 -57.18
CA PHE A 5 -1.98 -4.03 -55.94
C PHE A 5 -0.91 -2.94 -55.74
N GLU A 6 0.36 -3.26 -56.00
CA GLU A 6 1.46 -2.27 -56.01
C GLU A 6 1.26 -1.21 -57.11
N GLN A 7 0.78 -1.60 -58.29
CA GLN A 7 0.44 -0.65 -59.35
C GLN A 7 -0.75 0.24 -58.97
N ALA A 8 -1.76 -0.29 -58.28
CA ALA A 8 -2.89 0.49 -57.79
C ALA A 8 -2.49 1.50 -56.71
N GLU A 9 -1.61 1.13 -55.77
CA GLU A 9 -1.07 2.06 -54.77
C GLU A 9 -0.15 3.11 -55.38
N ALA A 10 0.74 2.73 -56.29
CA ALA A 10 1.62 3.66 -56.98
C ALA A 10 0.79 4.71 -57.76
N THR A 11 -0.26 4.27 -58.46
CA THR A 11 -1.16 5.16 -59.22
C THR A 11 -1.95 6.08 -58.29
N ARG A 12 -2.43 5.58 -57.14
CA ARG A 12 -3.11 6.41 -56.13
C ARG A 12 -2.16 7.46 -55.54
N SER A 13 -0.94 7.07 -55.18
CA SER A 13 0.05 8.00 -54.61
C SER A 13 0.48 9.07 -55.63
N ALA A 14 0.62 8.70 -56.91
CA ALA A 14 0.96 9.62 -57.98
C ALA A 14 -0.18 10.62 -58.23
N LYS A 15 -1.43 10.14 -58.26
CA LYS A 15 -2.61 10.99 -58.38
C LYS A 15 -2.73 11.98 -57.23
N GLN A 16 -2.46 11.53 -56.01
CA GLN A 16 -2.52 12.36 -54.81
C GLN A 16 -1.43 13.45 -54.82
N ARG A 17 -0.20 13.12 -55.22
CA ARG A 17 0.86 14.13 -55.41
C ARG A 17 0.53 15.15 -56.49
N GLN A 18 -0.11 14.71 -57.58
CA GLN A 18 -0.54 15.60 -58.65
C GLN A 18 -1.60 16.59 -58.16
N GLU A 19 -2.61 16.10 -57.43
CA GLU A 19 -3.65 16.92 -56.80
C GLU A 19 -3.04 17.95 -55.81
N ASP A 20 -2.05 17.54 -55.01
CA ASP A 20 -1.35 18.43 -54.08
C ASP A 20 -0.56 19.54 -54.80
N ILE A 21 0.11 19.21 -55.91
CA ILE A 21 0.87 20.17 -56.73
C ILE A 21 -0.07 21.16 -57.44
N ASP A 22 -1.16 20.64 -58.02
CA ASP A 22 -2.16 21.46 -58.70
C ASP A 22 -2.84 22.41 -57.70
N GLN A 23 -3.07 21.96 -56.47
CA GLN A 23 -3.61 22.80 -55.40
C GLN A 23 -2.64 23.90 -54.96
N ILE A 24 -1.35 23.59 -54.77
CA ILE A 24 -0.31 24.60 -54.46
C ILE A 24 -0.21 25.65 -55.58
N ASN A 25 -0.34 25.22 -56.84
CA ASN A 25 -0.31 26.13 -57.99
C ASN A 25 -1.58 27.00 -58.07
N GLN A 26 -2.75 26.47 -57.73
CA GLN A 26 -4.00 27.24 -57.65
C GLN A 26 -3.98 28.25 -56.49
N GLU A 27 -3.43 27.88 -55.33
CA GLU A 27 -3.20 28.79 -54.19
C GLU A 27 -2.22 29.91 -54.57
N ARG A 28 -1.13 29.60 -55.27
CA ARG A 28 -0.21 30.61 -55.81
C ARG A 28 -0.84 31.52 -56.86
N ALA A 29 -1.86 31.05 -57.58
CA ALA A 29 -2.63 31.83 -58.55
C ALA A 29 -3.73 32.69 -57.91
N GLY A 30 -3.91 32.61 -56.58
CA GLY A 30 -4.90 33.42 -55.85
C GLY A 30 -6.36 33.00 -56.11
N ILE A 31 -6.59 31.77 -56.58
CA ILE A 31 -7.94 31.24 -56.81
C ILE A 31 -8.39 30.55 -55.53
N GLU A 32 -9.27 31.22 -54.77
CA GLU A 32 -9.73 30.79 -53.45
C GLU A 32 -10.78 29.67 -53.59
N THR A 33 -10.35 28.40 -53.64
CA THR A 33 -11.27 27.25 -53.63
C THR A 33 -11.79 27.01 -52.20
N SER A 34 -13.11 27.11 -52.00
CA SER A 34 -13.80 27.05 -50.71
C SER A 34 -13.89 25.64 -50.12
N ARG A 35 -12.75 24.99 -49.88
CA ARG A 35 -12.67 23.68 -49.19
C ARG A 35 -11.83 23.86 -47.93
N ILE A 36 -12.43 23.55 -46.77
CA ILE A 36 -11.86 23.72 -45.42
C ILE A 36 -10.39 23.30 -45.42
N PRO A 37 -9.46 24.20 -45.04
CA PRO A 37 -8.05 23.94 -45.23
C PRO A 37 -7.57 22.83 -44.28
N LYS A 38 -7.06 21.74 -44.85
CA LYS A 38 -6.38 20.63 -44.15
C LYS A 38 -5.12 21.08 -43.38
N THR A 39 -4.74 22.36 -43.47
CA THR A 39 -3.60 22.95 -42.74
C THR A 39 -3.82 23.03 -41.23
N GLY A 40 -5.07 23.01 -40.74
CA GLY A 40 -5.35 22.94 -39.29
C GLY A 40 -4.87 21.64 -38.63
N LEU A 41 -5.01 20.51 -39.32
CA LEU A 41 -4.61 19.19 -38.79
C LEU A 41 -3.09 19.00 -38.76
N LEU A 42 -2.38 19.54 -39.76
CA LEU A 42 -0.91 19.51 -39.80
C LEU A 42 -0.29 20.47 -38.78
N LYS A 43 -0.86 21.66 -38.58
CA LYS A 43 -0.43 22.57 -37.51
C LYS A 43 -0.63 21.97 -36.12
N ALA A 44 -1.82 21.41 -35.85
CA ALA A 44 -2.09 20.76 -34.56
C ALA A 44 -1.10 19.63 -34.26
N LYS A 45 -0.83 18.77 -35.24
CA LYS A 45 0.14 17.66 -35.10
C LYS A 45 1.60 18.14 -34.94
N HIS A 46 1.93 19.29 -35.53
CA HIS A 46 3.27 19.87 -35.43
C HIS A 46 3.48 20.62 -34.09
N GLU A 47 2.43 21.29 -33.59
CA GLU A 47 2.41 21.91 -32.26
C GLU A 47 2.49 20.84 -31.16
N GLU A 48 1.76 19.73 -31.32
CA GLU A 48 1.82 18.59 -30.39
C GLU A 48 3.23 17.98 -30.33
N ARG A 49 3.87 17.73 -31.48
CA ARG A 49 5.27 17.26 -31.54
C ARG A 49 6.27 18.27 -30.97
N GLN A 50 6.03 19.57 -31.09
CA GLN A 50 6.89 20.58 -30.47
C GLN A 50 6.74 20.58 -28.95
N ARG A 51 5.50 20.50 -28.44
CA ARG A 51 5.24 20.37 -27.00
C ARG A 51 5.90 19.12 -26.41
N GLU A 52 5.80 17.97 -27.10
CA GLU A 52 6.50 16.74 -26.70
C GLU A 52 8.02 16.92 -26.65
N LYS A 53 8.62 17.60 -27.63
CA LYS A 53 10.06 17.85 -27.66
C LYS A 53 10.51 18.81 -26.56
N GLU A 54 9.76 19.87 -26.32
CA GLU A 54 10.04 20.82 -25.24
C GLU A 54 9.91 20.14 -23.87
N HIS A 55 8.89 19.30 -23.70
CA HIS A 55 8.70 18.49 -22.51
C HIS A 55 9.86 17.51 -22.29
N LYS A 56 10.27 16.75 -23.32
CA LYS A 56 11.44 15.86 -23.25
C LYS A 56 12.74 16.60 -22.96
N ASN A 57 12.96 17.76 -23.57
CA ASN A 57 14.14 18.58 -23.31
C ASN A 57 14.17 19.12 -21.88
N ARG A 58 13.01 19.50 -21.33
CA ARG A 58 12.87 19.95 -19.94
C ARG A 58 13.10 18.79 -18.96
N ILE A 59 12.56 17.61 -19.22
CA ILE A 59 12.83 16.42 -18.41
C ILE A 59 14.32 16.09 -18.45
N ASN A 60 14.92 16.04 -19.65
CA ASN A 60 16.34 15.76 -19.79
C ASN A 60 17.22 16.80 -19.09
N SER A 61 16.86 18.08 -19.12
CA SER A 61 17.63 19.11 -18.38
C SER A 61 17.46 18.98 -16.86
N GLN A 62 16.31 18.52 -16.37
CA GLN A 62 16.09 18.22 -14.95
C GLN A 62 16.89 16.98 -14.51
N LEU A 63 16.83 15.88 -15.27
CA LEU A 63 17.58 14.64 -15.01
C LEU A 63 19.10 14.85 -14.96
N LEU A 64 19.61 15.81 -15.73
CA LEU A 64 21.04 16.16 -15.78
C LEU A 64 21.47 17.14 -14.66
N SER A 65 20.53 17.63 -13.85
CA SER A 65 20.87 18.51 -12.74
C SER A 65 21.29 17.72 -11.51
N GLN A 66 22.41 18.10 -10.89
CA GLN A 66 22.90 17.45 -9.67
C GLN A 66 21.85 17.47 -8.54
N ALA A 67 21.14 18.59 -8.39
CA ALA A 67 20.13 18.77 -7.35
C ALA A 67 18.97 17.76 -7.50
N TYR A 68 18.56 17.45 -8.73
CA TYR A 68 17.55 16.43 -8.98
C TYR A 68 18.06 15.03 -8.62
N GLN A 69 19.28 14.69 -9.07
CA GLN A 69 19.89 13.38 -8.77
C GLN A 69 20.03 13.17 -7.26
N ASP A 70 20.54 14.17 -6.54
CA ASP A 70 20.68 14.10 -5.08
C ASP A 70 19.32 13.93 -4.37
N ALA A 71 18.27 14.58 -4.88
CA ALA A 71 16.92 14.45 -4.34
C ALA A 71 16.34 13.06 -4.62
N HIS A 72 16.45 12.58 -5.87
CA HIS A 72 15.99 11.25 -6.28
C HIS A 72 16.68 10.14 -5.48
N ASP A 73 18.01 10.17 -5.38
CA ASP A 73 18.81 9.21 -4.59
C ASP A 73 18.45 9.25 -3.10
N ARG A 74 18.10 10.42 -2.57
CA ARG A 74 17.64 10.54 -1.18
C ARG A 74 16.26 9.93 -1.02
N THR A 75 15.33 10.18 -1.95
CA THR A 75 13.98 9.61 -1.92
C THR A 75 14.03 8.10 -2.05
N LEU A 76 14.83 7.54 -2.96
CA LEU A 76 15.01 6.09 -3.11
C LEU A 76 15.56 5.44 -1.85
N ARG A 77 16.58 6.05 -1.21
CA ARG A 77 17.08 5.54 0.08
C ARG A 77 16.00 5.52 1.15
N LEU A 78 15.24 6.62 1.26
CA LEU A 78 14.13 6.70 2.23
C LEU A 78 13.02 5.69 1.92
N LEU A 79 12.75 5.42 0.64
CA LEU A 79 11.79 4.39 0.23
C LEU A 79 12.27 3.01 0.71
N ASN A 80 13.53 2.64 0.43
CA ASN A 80 14.10 1.38 0.88
C ASN A 80 14.06 1.25 2.40
N ASP A 81 14.47 2.29 3.12
CA ASP A 81 14.43 2.31 4.59
C ASP A 81 12.99 2.13 5.13
N THR A 82 12.01 2.78 4.49
CA THR A 82 10.59 2.67 4.85
C THR A 82 10.03 1.29 4.54
N GLU A 83 10.39 0.69 3.41
CA GLU A 83 10.01 -0.68 3.06
C GLU A 83 10.57 -1.68 4.07
N ASP A 84 11.85 -1.58 4.44
CA ASP A 84 12.47 -2.45 5.45
C ASP A 84 11.74 -2.35 6.80
N LEU A 85 11.38 -1.14 7.23
CA LEU A 85 10.57 -0.91 8.42
C LEU A 85 9.17 -1.54 8.29
N LEU A 86 8.53 -1.39 7.13
CA LEU A 86 7.21 -1.94 6.87
C LEU A 86 7.23 -3.47 6.90
N TYR A 87 8.22 -4.11 6.28
CA TYR A 87 8.39 -5.57 6.33
C TYR A 87 8.54 -6.07 7.76
N GLN A 88 9.33 -5.37 8.60
CA GLN A 88 9.45 -5.72 10.02
C GLN A 88 8.12 -5.56 10.76
N ALA A 89 7.39 -4.47 10.51
CA ALA A 89 6.08 -4.22 11.11
C ALA A 89 5.03 -5.26 10.68
N LEU A 90 5.05 -5.69 9.41
CA LEU A 90 4.18 -6.74 8.88
C LEU A 90 4.44 -8.08 9.56
N ILE A 91 5.70 -8.48 9.72
CA ILE A 91 6.07 -9.71 10.44
C ILE A 91 5.55 -9.63 11.89
N GLN A 92 5.83 -8.53 12.60
CA GLN A 92 5.38 -8.35 13.98
C GLN A 92 3.86 -8.37 14.11
N SER A 93 3.14 -7.64 13.23
CA SER A 93 1.68 -7.59 13.26
C SER A 93 1.05 -8.96 13.01
N LYS A 94 1.65 -9.79 12.14
CA LYS A 94 1.20 -11.14 11.88
C LYS A 94 1.42 -12.07 13.09
N ASP A 95 2.57 -11.96 13.74
CA ASP A 95 2.88 -12.72 14.96
C ASP A 95 1.94 -12.32 16.10
N ASP A 96 1.69 -11.01 16.28
CA ASP A 96 0.72 -10.49 17.25
C ASP A 96 -0.70 -10.98 16.95
N LEU A 97 -1.14 -10.91 15.69
CA LEU A 97 -2.44 -11.38 15.28
C LEU A 97 -2.61 -12.87 15.57
N PHE A 98 -1.61 -13.70 15.21
CA PHE A 98 -1.64 -15.13 15.48
C PHE A 98 -1.68 -15.43 16.99
N ARG A 99 -0.91 -14.69 17.79
CA ARG A 99 -0.91 -14.81 19.25
C ARG A 99 -2.29 -14.46 19.83
N ILE A 100 -2.87 -13.33 19.43
CA ILE A 100 -4.19 -12.86 19.91
C ILE A 100 -5.30 -13.82 19.47
N GLN A 101 -5.27 -14.31 18.23
CA GLN A 101 -6.19 -15.36 17.75
C GLN A 101 -6.11 -16.61 18.63
N THR A 102 -4.90 -17.09 18.90
CA THR A 102 -4.67 -18.27 19.76
C THR A 102 -5.16 -18.02 21.19
N GLU A 103 -4.96 -16.83 21.74
CA GLU A 103 -5.45 -16.44 23.06
C GLU A 103 -6.98 -16.38 23.11
N HIS A 104 -7.61 -15.84 22.07
CA HIS A 104 -9.06 -15.79 21.92
C HIS A 104 -9.67 -17.20 21.80
N GLU A 105 -9.11 -18.08 20.95
CA GLU A 105 -9.55 -19.47 20.83
C GLU A 105 -9.43 -20.24 22.15
N LYS A 106 -8.30 -20.07 22.87
CA LYS A 106 -8.13 -20.66 24.21
C LYS A 106 -9.14 -20.14 25.22
N LEU A 107 -9.61 -18.90 25.06
CA LEU A 107 -10.67 -18.33 25.88
C LEU A 107 -12.00 -19.02 25.56
N LEU A 108 -12.35 -19.18 24.28
CA LEU A 108 -13.55 -19.90 23.84
C LEU A 108 -13.56 -21.38 24.27
N ASP A 109 -12.40 -22.04 24.25
CA ASP A 109 -12.26 -23.42 24.71
C ASP A 109 -12.58 -23.59 26.21
N LYS A 110 -12.28 -22.57 27.01
CA LYS A 110 -12.59 -22.54 28.45
C LYS A 110 -14.00 -22.05 28.76
N ALA A 111 -14.70 -21.48 27.79
CA ALA A 111 -16.04 -20.98 27.96
C ALA A 111 -17.05 -22.10 28.19
N ILE A 112 -18.13 -21.79 28.93
CA ILE A 112 -19.18 -22.75 29.23
C ILE A 112 -19.88 -23.11 27.91
N THR A 113 -20.00 -24.40 27.62
CA THR A 113 -20.71 -24.86 26.41
C THR A 113 -22.12 -25.27 26.79
N LEU A 114 -23.12 -24.63 26.19
CA LEU A 114 -24.53 -24.92 26.40
C LEU A 114 -24.96 -26.20 25.66
N PRO A 115 -26.12 -26.81 26.01
CA PRO A 115 -26.62 -28.02 25.34
C PRO A 115 -26.87 -27.85 23.83
N ASN A 116 -27.09 -26.61 23.37
CA ASN A 116 -27.22 -26.26 21.95
C ASN A 116 -25.86 -26.13 21.23
N GLY A 117 -24.74 -26.22 21.96
CA GLY A 117 -23.38 -26.09 21.44
C GLY A 117 -22.80 -24.66 21.47
N GLU A 118 -23.60 -23.65 21.82
CA GLU A 118 -23.13 -22.26 21.92
C GLU A 118 -22.24 -22.07 23.16
N LYS A 119 -21.27 -21.15 23.06
CA LYS A 119 -20.51 -20.72 24.24
C LYS A 119 -21.28 -19.64 24.99
N ALA A 120 -21.20 -19.73 26.30
CA ALA A 120 -21.78 -18.78 27.24
C ALA A 120 -20.71 -18.26 28.19
N PHE A 121 -20.86 -16.98 28.53
CA PHE A 121 -19.99 -16.24 29.42
C PHE A 121 -20.83 -15.59 30.50
N ILE A 122 -20.27 -15.48 31.70
CA ILE A 122 -20.92 -14.86 32.84
C ILE A 122 -20.25 -13.51 33.06
N SER A 123 -21.02 -12.44 33.16
CA SER A 123 -20.53 -11.11 33.48
C SER A 123 -20.23 -10.97 34.97
N GLU A 124 -19.52 -9.92 35.36
CA GLU A 124 -19.24 -9.64 36.78
C GLU A 124 -20.52 -9.42 37.61
N GLN A 125 -21.61 -8.99 36.97
CA GLN A 125 -22.92 -8.80 37.60
C GLN A 125 -23.73 -10.10 37.71
N GLY A 126 -23.19 -11.22 37.22
CA GLY A 126 -23.84 -12.52 37.23
C GLY A 126 -24.86 -12.72 36.10
N GLU A 127 -24.87 -11.85 35.09
CA GLU A 127 -25.69 -12.03 33.90
C GLU A 127 -24.98 -12.97 32.91
N VAL A 128 -25.73 -13.78 32.18
CA VAL A 128 -25.15 -14.74 31.22
C VAL A 128 -25.39 -14.24 29.80
N TYR A 129 -24.34 -14.22 28.98
CA TYR A 129 -24.39 -13.83 27.58
C TYR A 129 -23.86 -14.95 26.69
N ASN A 130 -24.42 -15.10 25.49
CA ASN A 130 -23.84 -15.94 24.45
C ASN A 130 -22.77 -15.18 23.64
N GLU A 131 -22.08 -15.89 22.74
CA GLU A 131 -21.06 -15.30 21.84
C GLU A 131 -21.59 -14.12 20.99
N ASN A 132 -22.89 -14.08 20.72
CA ASN A 132 -23.54 -13.03 19.93
C ASN A 132 -23.92 -11.80 20.77
N GLY A 133 -23.68 -11.82 22.08
CA GLY A 133 -24.06 -10.75 23.01
C GLY A 133 -25.53 -10.76 23.43
N GLU A 134 -26.25 -11.85 23.17
CA GLU A 134 -27.62 -12.01 23.64
C GLU A 134 -27.61 -12.49 25.09
N ARG A 135 -28.41 -11.83 25.93
CA ARG A 135 -28.60 -12.22 27.32
C ARG A 135 -29.46 -13.49 27.39
N LEU A 136 -28.97 -14.47 28.14
CA LEU A 136 -29.68 -15.72 28.39
C LEU A 136 -30.29 -15.72 29.79
N GLU A 137 -31.57 -16.07 29.90
CA GLU A 137 -32.23 -16.33 31.17
C GLU A 137 -32.00 -17.79 31.55
N ILE A 138 -31.05 -18.02 32.46
CA ILE A 138 -30.73 -19.35 32.98
C ILE A 138 -31.03 -19.35 34.47
N GLU A 139 -31.93 -20.22 34.92
CA GLU A 139 -32.35 -20.27 36.33
C GLU A 139 -31.23 -20.75 37.26
N ASP A 140 -30.31 -21.60 36.76
CA ASP A 140 -29.27 -22.29 37.53
C ASP A 140 -27.84 -21.78 37.27
N VAL A 141 -27.64 -20.48 37.05
CA VAL A 141 -26.30 -19.88 36.78
C VAL A 141 -25.24 -20.31 37.80
N GLN A 142 -25.61 -20.36 39.08
CA GLN A 142 -24.73 -20.73 40.19
C GLN A 142 -24.25 -22.19 40.11
N ALA A 143 -25.12 -23.12 39.71
CA ALA A 143 -24.76 -24.53 39.55
C ALA A 143 -23.81 -24.74 38.36
N ILE A 144 -24.02 -23.98 37.28
CA ILE A 144 -23.17 -23.98 36.09
C ILE A 144 -21.78 -23.43 36.42
N TYR A 145 -21.70 -22.33 37.19
CA TYR A 145 -20.45 -21.74 37.63
C TYR A 145 -19.65 -22.68 38.54
N ALA A 146 -20.32 -23.33 39.50
CA ALA A 146 -19.69 -24.31 40.39
C ALA A 146 -19.07 -25.49 39.60
N SER A 147 -19.61 -25.78 38.42
CA SER A 147 -19.10 -26.83 37.53
C SER A 147 -17.93 -26.36 36.65
N HIS A 148 -17.73 -25.04 36.49
CA HIS A 148 -16.72 -24.44 35.62
C HIS A 148 -16.01 -23.24 36.28
N PRO A 149 -15.22 -23.47 37.36
CA PRO A 149 -14.61 -22.38 38.14
C PRO A 149 -13.56 -21.56 37.38
N ASN A 150 -13.07 -22.06 36.24
CA ASN A 150 -12.07 -21.40 35.40
C ASN A 150 -12.66 -20.81 34.11
N ALA A 151 -13.99 -20.69 34.01
CA ALA A 151 -14.64 -20.08 32.85
C ALA A 151 -14.26 -18.59 32.75
N PRO A 152 -13.94 -18.08 31.55
CA PRO A 152 -13.69 -16.65 31.35
C PRO A 152 -14.98 -15.83 31.55
N SER A 153 -14.80 -14.58 31.98
CA SER A 153 -15.91 -13.64 32.08
C SER A 153 -16.33 -13.09 30.73
N TRP A 154 -17.51 -12.51 30.67
CA TRP A 154 -18.02 -11.82 29.48
C TRP A 154 -17.12 -10.64 29.06
N GLU A 155 -16.63 -9.88 30.04
CA GLU A 155 -15.73 -8.74 29.81
C GLU A 155 -14.39 -9.20 29.24
N ALA A 156 -13.86 -10.34 29.68
CA ALA A 156 -12.65 -10.93 29.13
C ALA A 156 -12.85 -11.37 27.67
N PHE A 157 -14.02 -11.94 27.34
CA PHE A 157 -14.38 -12.27 25.96
C PHE A 157 -14.44 -11.01 25.10
N LEU A 158 -15.16 -9.96 25.52
CA LEU A 158 -15.26 -8.70 24.79
C LEU A 158 -13.88 -8.05 24.57
N ALA A 159 -13.04 -8.00 25.61
CA ALA A 159 -11.69 -7.46 25.50
C ALA A 159 -10.84 -8.26 24.49
N SER A 160 -10.97 -9.58 24.47
CA SER A 160 -10.25 -10.42 23.49
C SER A 160 -10.76 -10.23 22.06
N GLN A 161 -12.07 -10.00 21.88
CA GLN A 161 -12.66 -9.70 20.57
C GLN A 161 -12.21 -8.33 20.06
N GLU A 162 -12.21 -7.31 20.92
CA GLU A 162 -11.72 -5.98 20.58
C GLU A 162 -10.22 -6.01 20.24
N ALA A 163 -9.41 -6.75 21.00
CA ALA A 163 -8.00 -6.95 20.71
C ALA A 163 -7.78 -7.63 19.35
N LEU A 164 -8.62 -8.62 19.00
CA LEU A 164 -8.55 -9.30 17.71
C LEU A 164 -8.92 -8.37 16.55
N ILE A 165 -9.96 -7.55 16.71
CA ILE A 165 -10.35 -6.53 15.71
C ILE A 165 -9.20 -5.53 15.54
N ALA A 166 -8.68 -4.98 16.63
CA ALA A 166 -7.60 -4.00 16.58
C ALA A 166 -6.32 -4.56 15.93
N ALA A 167 -6.00 -5.84 16.18
CA ALA A 167 -4.86 -6.52 15.56
C ALA A 167 -5.05 -6.72 14.05
N ASN A 168 -6.26 -7.12 13.61
CA ASN A 168 -6.58 -7.23 12.19
C ASN A 168 -6.52 -5.85 11.51
N ASP A 169 -7.18 -4.85 12.09
CA ASP A 169 -7.19 -3.48 11.54
C ASP A 169 -5.77 -2.94 11.39
N LYS A 170 -4.90 -3.17 12.39
CA LYS A 170 -3.48 -2.80 12.30
C LYS A 170 -2.77 -3.51 11.16
N HIS A 171 -3.00 -4.82 10.99
CA HIS A 171 -2.39 -5.59 9.90
C HIS A 171 -2.86 -5.10 8.53
N ASP A 172 -4.16 -4.86 8.37
CA ASP A 172 -4.76 -4.38 7.12
C ASP A 172 -4.25 -2.99 6.74
N GLN A 173 -4.07 -2.08 7.72
CA GLN A 173 -3.46 -0.78 7.46
C GLN A 173 -2.02 -0.90 6.94
N LEU A 174 -1.23 -1.86 7.45
CA LEU A 174 0.12 -2.10 6.94
C LEU A 174 0.12 -2.61 5.50
N LEU A 175 -0.85 -3.46 5.12
CA LEU A 175 -1.01 -3.92 3.74
C LEU A 175 -1.37 -2.78 2.78
N ILE A 176 -2.19 -1.82 3.23
CA ILE A 176 -2.50 -0.61 2.44
C ILE A 176 -1.22 0.21 2.21
N HIS A 177 -0.35 0.34 3.23
CA HIS A 177 0.94 1.00 3.05
C HIS A 177 1.86 0.23 2.09
N GLU A 178 1.85 -1.10 2.13
CA GLU A 178 2.64 -1.94 1.21
C GLU A 178 2.28 -1.67 -0.25
N GLU A 179 0.99 -1.73 -0.58
CA GLU A 179 0.50 -1.41 -1.92
C GLU A 179 0.94 0.00 -2.35
N ARG A 180 0.83 0.97 -1.44
CA ARG A 180 1.23 2.35 -1.73
C ARG A 180 2.73 2.50 -1.97
N LEU A 181 3.59 1.80 -1.21
CA LEU A 181 5.04 1.84 -1.44
C LEU A 181 5.42 1.23 -2.78
N VAL A 182 4.73 0.17 -3.22
CA VAL A 182 4.91 -0.41 -4.57
C VAL A 182 4.59 0.62 -5.65
N GLU A 183 3.45 1.32 -5.55
CA GLU A 183 3.11 2.38 -6.52
C GLU A 183 4.17 3.50 -6.56
N LEU A 184 4.68 3.92 -5.40
CA LEU A 184 5.71 4.96 -5.31
C LEU A 184 7.04 4.49 -5.90
N ARG A 185 7.40 3.21 -5.72
CA ARG A 185 8.56 2.59 -6.34
C ARG A 185 8.45 2.60 -7.86
N GLU A 186 7.32 2.14 -8.39
CA GLU A 186 7.06 2.15 -9.83
C GLU A 186 7.14 3.57 -10.40
N GLU A 187 6.60 4.56 -9.71
CA GLU A 187 6.70 5.98 -10.11
C GLU A 187 8.16 6.48 -10.11
N LEU A 188 8.97 6.11 -9.11
CA LEU A 188 10.37 6.55 -9.00
C LEU A 188 11.30 5.87 -10.02
N GLU A 189 10.97 4.65 -10.44
CA GLU A 189 11.73 3.83 -11.38
C GLU A 189 11.27 3.99 -12.84
N ASP A 190 10.19 4.76 -13.12
CA ASP A 190 9.73 5.03 -14.49
C ASP A 190 10.69 5.97 -15.25
N GLU A 191 11.61 5.38 -16.02
CA GLU A 191 12.54 6.10 -16.88
C GLU A 191 11.86 6.94 -17.98
N ASN A 192 10.65 6.59 -18.40
CA ASN A 192 9.94 7.28 -19.48
C ASN A 192 9.18 8.50 -18.98
N ASN A 193 8.77 8.49 -17.72
CA ASN A 193 8.05 9.57 -17.06
C ASN A 193 8.58 9.81 -15.65
N PRO A 194 9.85 10.25 -15.51
CA PRO A 194 10.46 10.43 -14.21
C PRO A 194 9.72 11.53 -13.43
N PRO A 195 9.58 11.39 -12.10
CA PRO A 195 8.86 12.35 -11.28
C PRO A 195 9.57 13.70 -11.30
N SER A 196 8.78 14.78 -11.31
CA SER A 196 9.31 16.15 -11.18
C SER A 196 9.91 16.41 -9.80
N MET A 197 10.70 17.48 -9.65
CA MET A 197 11.30 17.86 -8.35
C MET A 197 10.24 18.04 -7.25
N ASP A 198 9.18 18.79 -7.53
CA ASP A 198 8.08 19.00 -6.57
C ASP A 198 7.39 17.68 -6.20
N ARG A 199 7.31 16.75 -7.16
CA ARG A 199 6.77 15.41 -6.90
C ARG A 199 7.70 14.58 -6.03
N LEU A 200 9.02 14.62 -6.25
CA LEU A 200 10.00 13.97 -5.37
C LEU A 200 9.90 14.47 -3.92
N GLU A 201 9.67 15.77 -3.72
CA GLU A 201 9.45 16.34 -2.38
C GLU A 201 8.15 15.81 -1.75
N SER A 202 7.07 15.74 -2.53
CA SER A 202 5.80 15.15 -2.08
C SER A 202 5.94 13.68 -1.70
N ILE A 203 6.63 12.87 -2.52
CA ILE A 203 6.90 11.46 -2.23
C ILE A 203 7.76 11.34 -0.96
N THR A 204 8.79 12.18 -0.83
CA THR A 204 9.63 12.20 0.38
C THR A 204 8.81 12.45 1.64
N GLN A 205 7.86 13.39 1.59
CA GLN A 205 7.00 13.67 2.74
C GLN A 205 6.05 12.51 3.04
N GLU A 206 5.44 11.93 2.01
CA GLU A 206 4.58 10.77 2.13
C GLU A 206 5.30 9.58 2.79
N LEU A 207 6.53 9.29 2.35
CA LEU A 207 7.37 8.25 2.96
C LEU A 207 7.69 8.53 4.44
N ARG A 208 7.93 9.79 4.81
CA ARG A 208 8.14 10.16 6.22
C ARG A 208 6.89 9.95 7.05
N ASP A 209 5.73 10.28 6.50
CA ASP A 209 4.45 10.14 7.20
C ASP A 209 4.12 8.65 7.42
N VAL A 210 4.35 7.80 6.40
CA VAL A 210 4.24 6.34 6.52
C VAL A 210 5.25 5.81 7.54
N SER A 211 6.52 6.18 7.42
CA SER A 211 7.58 5.77 8.36
C SER A 211 7.23 6.12 9.81
N ALA A 212 6.65 7.30 10.05
CA ALA A 212 6.22 7.73 11.37
C ALA A 212 5.01 6.95 11.92
N GLN A 213 4.13 6.45 11.05
CA GLN A 213 2.97 5.64 11.42
C GLN A 213 3.34 4.18 11.72
N ILE A 214 4.27 3.61 10.95
CA ILE A 214 4.71 2.21 11.09
C ILE A 214 5.79 2.03 12.15
N SER A 215 6.59 3.08 12.42
CA SER A 215 7.66 3.00 13.41
C SER A 215 7.08 2.59 14.76
N PRO A 216 7.62 1.53 15.40
CA PRO A 216 7.15 1.14 16.71
C PRO A 216 7.31 2.34 17.63
N LYS A 217 6.21 2.79 18.24
CA LYS A 217 6.34 3.67 19.41
C LYS A 217 7.21 2.88 20.39
N PRO A 218 8.32 3.45 20.87
CA PRO A 218 9.07 2.79 21.93
C PRO A 218 8.08 2.62 23.08
N ASP A 219 7.68 1.38 23.35
CA ASP A 219 6.92 1.07 24.54
C ASP A 219 7.79 1.54 25.70
N HIS A 220 7.34 2.61 26.36
CA HIS A 220 7.97 3.08 27.58
C HIS A 220 7.93 1.93 28.59
N ASP A 221 9.12 1.57 29.08
CA ASP A 221 9.39 0.73 30.23
C ASP A 221 9.14 -0.79 30.10
N VAL A 222 9.90 -1.45 29.21
CA VAL A 222 10.52 -2.71 29.66
C VAL A 222 11.74 -2.33 30.48
N ALA A 223 11.52 -1.98 31.75
CA ALA A 223 12.58 -1.97 32.73
C ALA A 223 13.16 -3.39 32.76
N LEU A 224 14.25 -3.61 32.03
CA LEU A 224 15.12 -4.75 32.21
C LEU A 224 15.58 -4.69 33.66
N GLU A 225 14.86 -5.37 34.57
CA GLU A 225 15.40 -5.73 35.87
C GLU A 225 16.63 -6.59 35.58
N VAL A 226 17.78 -5.93 35.54
CA VAL A 226 19.08 -6.57 35.50
C VAL A 226 19.18 -7.37 36.80
N SER A 227 18.74 -8.62 36.75
CA SER A 227 18.91 -9.59 37.82
C SER A 227 20.40 -9.59 38.20
N HIS A 228 20.71 -8.97 39.33
CA HIS A 228 22.01 -9.05 39.99
C HIS A 228 22.19 -10.49 40.52
N THR A 229 22.39 -11.42 39.60
CA THR A 229 22.89 -12.75 39.93
C THR A 229 24.33 -12.57 40.44
N GLN A 230 24.53 -12.80 41.73
CA GLN A 230 25.86 -12.77 42.32
C GLN A 230 26.76 -13.78 41.57
N PRO A 231 27.97 -13.39 41.15
CA PRO A 231 28.87 -14.31 40.48
C PRO A 231 29.21 -15.46 41.44
N VAL A 232 28.85 -16.68 41.03
CA VAL A 232 29.21 -17.90 41.75
C VAL A 232 30.73 -18.02 41.73
N LYS A 233 31.38 -17.92 42.90
CA LYS A 233 32.80 -18.19 43.05
C LYS A 233 33.07 -19.64 42.72
N VAL A 234 33.76 -19.89 41.60
CA VAL A 234 34.27 -21.20 41.24
C VAL A 234 35.40 -21.55 42.22
N PRO A 235 35.41 -22.73 42.86
CA PRO A 235 36.50 -23.13 43.73
C PRO A 235 37.79 -23.32 42.93
N ASP A 236 38.87 -22.74 43.47
CA ASP A 236 40.19 -22.71 42.88
C ASP A 236 40.79 -24.13 42.82
N LEU A 237 40.89 -24.70 41.62
CA LEU A 237 41.56 -25.98 41.39
C LEU A 237 43.06 -25.74 41.22
N SER A 238 43.74 -25.49 42.34
CA SER A 238 45.20 -25.60 42.39
C SER A 238 45.58 -27.07 42.58
N LEU A 239 46.26 -27.62 41.57
CA LEU A 239 46.94 -28.93 41.56
C LEU A 239 48.35 -28.80 42.15
#